data_AF-A0A7X6PFN6-F1
#
_entry.id   AF-A0A7X6PFN6-F1
#
_cell.length_a   1.000
_cell.length_b   1.000
_cell.length_c   1.000
_cell.angle_alpha   90.00
_cell.angle_beta   90.00
_cell.angle_gamma   90.00
#
_symmetry.space_group_name_H-M   'P 1'
#
loop_
_entity.id
_entity.type
_entity.pdbx_description
1 polymer ?
#
loop_
_entity_poly.entity_id
_entity_poly.type
_entity_poly.pdbx_seq_one_letter_code
_entity_poly.pdbx_strand_id
1 'polypeptide(L)' 'MNDFKGMNRINIQYYKTSIGEMILGSFNNKLCLMDFRYRRMRSSIDRRIKKGLEAEFTEQDDEVLREARRQLDEYLKGKR' A
#
# COMPACT_ATOMS: atom_id res chain seq x y z
N MET A 1 17.64 -20.45 -20.78
CA MET A 1 18.02 -20.03 -19.42
C MET A 1 16.72 -19.63 -18.74
N ASN A 2 16.23 -20.43 -17.78
CA ASN A 2 14.94 -20.19 -17.14
C ASN A 2 15.07 -19.00 -16.20
N ASP A 3 14.52 -17.85 -16.58
CA ASP A 3 14.33 -16.71 -15.70
C ASP A 3 13.29 -17.08 -14.63
N PHE A 4 13.74 -17.57 -13.48
CA PHE A 4 12.95 -17.49 -12.25
C PHE A 4 12.92 -16.01 -11.80
N LYS A 5 12.28 -15.14 -12.59
CA LYS A 5 11.93 -13.80 -12.17
C LYS A 5 10.80 -13.97 -11.15
N GLY A 6 11.16 -14.11 -9.87
CA GLY A 6 10.18 -14.09 -8.79
C GLY A 6 9.31 -12.85 -8.97
N MET A 7 7.99 -13.01 -9.00
CA MET A 7 7.10 -11.87 -9.19
C MET A 7 7.40 -10.82 -8.12
N ASN A 8 7.63 -9.58 -8.55
CA ASN A 8 7.84 -8.47 -7.62
C ASN A 8 6.61 -8.35 -6.71
N ARG A 9 6.81 -7.82 -5.50
CA ARG A 9 5.75 -7.72 -4.50
C ARG A 9 5.58 -6.30 -4.02
N ILE A 10 4.33 -5.92 -3.89
CA ILE A 10 3.91 -4.72 -3.16
C ILE A 10 3.31 -5.23 -1.86
N ASN A 11 3.97 -4.93 -0.74
CA ASN A 11 3.41 -5.22 0.57
C ASN A 11 2.22 -4.29 0.77
N ILE A 12 1.09 -4.83 1.21
CA ILE A 12 -0.10 -4.03 1.54
C ILE A 12 -0.58 -4.31 2.96
N GLN A 13 -1.17 -3.29 3.56
CA GLN A 13 -1.91 -3.38 4.82
C GLN A 13 -3.18 -2.57 4.74
N TYR A 14 -4.24 -3.09 5.35
CA TYR A 14 -5.46 -2.34 5.59
C TYR A 14 -5.38 -1.68 6.97
N TYR A 15 -5.80 -0.43 7.06
CA TYR A 15 -5.70 0.33 8.30
C TYR A 15 -6.96 1.15 8.58
N LYS A 16 -7.58 0.92 9.73
CA LYS A 16 -8.74 1.70 10.18
C LYS A 16 -8.26 3.01 10.79
N THR A 17 -8.84 4.12 10.33
CA THR A 17 -8.55 5.47 10.83
C THR A 17 -9.85 6.17 11.21
N SER A 18 -9.76 7.35 11.83
CA SER A 18 -10.93 8.20 12.13
C SER A 18 -11.66 8.71 10.88
N ILE A 19 -11.02 8.68 9.70
CA ILE A 19 -11.58 9.16 8.43
C ILE A 19 -12.01 8.03 7.49
N GLY A 20 -11.80 6.76 7.87
CA GLY A 20 -12.20 5.60 7.08
C GLY A 20 -11.17 4.47 7.07
N GLU A 21 -11.49 3.39 6.35
CA GLU A 21 -10.55 2.28 6.12
C GLU A 21 -9.62 2.59 4.95
N MET A 22 -8.32 2.60 5.21
CA MET A 22 -7.26 2.85 4.25
C MET A 22 -6.65 1.54 3.77
N ILE A 23 -6.11 1.54 2.56
CA ILE A 23 -5.13 0.57 2.07
C ILE A 23 -3.82 1.33 1.84
N LEU A 24 -2.75 0.82 2.44
CA LEU A 24 -1.39 1.29 2.23
C LEU A 24 -0.62 0.24 1.46
N GLY A 25 0.30 0.66 0.61
CA GLY A 25 1.18 -0.24 -0.12
C GLY A 25 2.59 0.30 -0.26
N SER A 26 3.57 -0.59 -0.15
CA SER A 26 4.99 -0.28 -0.25
C SER A 26 5.66 -1.19 -1.28
N PHE A 27 6.57 -0.61 -2.05
CA PHE A 27 7.33 -1.27 -3.10
C PHE A 27 8.78 -0.79 -3.04
N ASN A 28 9.74 -1.72 -3.04
CA ASN A 28 11.17 -1.40 -2.93
C ASN A 28 11.48 -0.39 -1.81
N ASN A 29 10.96 -0.65 -0.62
CA ASN A 29 11.14 0.17 0.58
C ASN A 29 10.65 1.64 0.44
N LYS A 30 9.66 1.88 -0.43
CA LYS A 30 9.01 3.18 -0.63
C LYS A 30 7.49 3.04 -0.59
N LEU A 31 6.81 4.02 -0.03
CA LEU A 31 5.35 4.07 -0.06
C LEU A 31 4.90 4.34 -1.50
N CYS A 32 4.07 3.46 -2.05
CA CYS A 32 3.56 3.56 -3.43
C CYS A 32 2.03 3.65 -3.52
N LEU A 33 1.33 3.38 -2.41
CA LEU A 33 -0.12 3.45 -2.32
C LEU A 33 -0.53 3.92 -0.92
N MET A 34 -1.44 4.87 -0.85
CA MET A 34 -2.22 5.23 0.33
C MET A 34 -3.55 5.79 -0.16
N ASP A 35 -4.63 5.03 -0.01
CA ASP A 35 -5.93 5.35 -0.58
C ASP A 35 -7.06 4.74 0.28
N PHE A 36 -8.30 5.16 0.08
CA PHE A 36 -9.43 4.53 0.74
C PHE A 36 -9.66 3.12 0.19
N ARG A 37 -9.87 2.16 1.09
CA ARG A 37 -10.18 0.77 0.75
C ARG A 37 -11.47 0.68 -0.06
N TYR A 38 -12.51 1.36 0.38
CA TYR A 38 -13.83 1.37 -0.26
C TYR A 38 -13.99 2.61 -1.13
N ARG A 39 -13.54 2.51 -2.38
CA ARG A 39 -13.74 3.55 -3.41
C ARG A 39 -14.28 2.96 -4.69
N ARG A 40 -14.99 3.77 -5.47
CA ARG A 40 -15.36 3.41 -6.85
C ARG A 40 -14.06 3.15 -7.65
N MET A 41 -14.05 2.07 -8.43
CA MET A 41 -12.93 1.67 -9.30
C MET A 41 -11.63 1.20 -8.61
N ARG A 42 -11.68 0.73 -7.35
CA ARG A 42 -10.51 0.17 -6.64
C ARG A 42 -9.76 -0.88 -7.48
N SER A 43 -10.49 -1.83 -8.07
CA SER A 43 -9.92 -2.91 -8.89
C SER A 43 -9.16 -2.41 -10.12
N SER A 44 -9.62 -1.35 -10.78
CA SER A 44 -8.92 -0.73 -11.92
C SER A 44 -7.64 -0.04 -11.49
N ILE A 45 -7.61 0.55 -10.29
CA ILE A 45 -6.44 1.21 -9.72
C ILE A 45 -5.41 0.17 -9.30
N ASP A 46 -5.84 -0.88 -8.60
CA ASP A 46 -5.00 -2.04 -8.26
C ASP A 46 -4.29 -2.56 -9.51
N ARG A 47 -5.07 -2.81 -10.56
CA ARG A 47 -4.55 -3.32 -11.84
C ARG A 47 -3.50 -2.39 -12.44
N ARG A 48 -3.71 -1.07 -12.38
CA ARG A 48 -2.75 -0.08 -12.90
C ARG A 48 -1.46 -0.06 -12.09
N ILE A 49 -1.54 -0.09 -10.77
CA ILE A 49 -0.37 -0.10 -9.88
C ILE A 49 0.44 -1.38 -10.10
N LYS A 50 -0.24 -2.54 -10.04
CA LYS A 50 0.37 -3.86 -10.25
C LYS A 50 1.04 -3.98 -11.62
N LYS A 51 0.36 -3.55 -12.69
CA LYS A 51 0.92 -3.53 -14.03
C LYS A 51 2.12 -2.58 -14.15
N GLY A 52 2.03 -1.37 -13.58
CA GLY A 52 3.08 -0.36 -13.69
C GLY A 52 4.36 -0.72 -12.93
N LEU A 53 4.25 -1.49 -11.86
CA LEU A 53 5.39 -1.94 -11.04
C LEU A 53 5.80 -3.40 -11.33
N GLU A 54 5.16 -4.05 -12.31
CA GLU A 54 5.33 -5.48 -12.61
C GLU A 54 5.25 -6.36 -11.35
N ALA A 55 4.29 -6.08 -10.46
CA ALA A 55 4.25 -6.63 -9.11
C ALA A 55 2.84 -7.06 -8.70
N GLU A 56 2.76 -8.01 -7.76
CA GLU A 56 1.51 -8.43 -7.13
C GLU A 56 1.38 -7.92 -5.70
N PHE A 57 0.15 -7.73 -5.24
CA PHE A 57 -0.12 -7.35 -3.86
C PHE A 57 0.06 -8.56 -2.95
N THR A 58 0.80 -8.37 -1.86
CA THR A 58 0.95 -9.35 -0.78
C THR A 58 0.53 -8.67 0.51
N GLU A 59 -0.44 -9.25 1.23
CA GLU A 59 -0.83 -8.73 2.53
C GLU A 59 0.26 -9.07 3.55
N GLN A 60 1.13 -8.09 3.79
CA GLN A 60 2.32 -8.20 4.62
C GLN A 60 2.66 -6.80 5.13
N ASP A 61 3.14 -6.70 6.36
CA ASP A 61 3.60 -5.44 6.93
C ASP A 61 5.10 -5.24 6.71
N ASP A 62 5.54 -3.97 6.76
CA ASP A 62 6.95 -3.61 6.75
C ASP A 62 7.18 -2.27 7.45
N GLU A 63 8.44 -1.84 7.51
CA GLU A 63 8.82 -0.61 8.20
C GLU A 63 8.20 0.65 7.58
N VAL A 64 8.05 0.65 6.24
CA VAL A 64 7.46 1.77 5.50
C VAL A 64 5.99 1.90 5.83
N LEU A 65 5.24 0.79 5.81
CA LEU A 65 3.83 0.77 6.14
C LEU A 65 3.59 1.12 7.62
N ARG A 66 4.43 0.63 8.53
CA ARG A 66 4.39 0.97 9.96
C ARG A 66 4.60 2.46 10.20
N GLU A 67 5.63 3.04 9.58
CA GLU A 67 5.93 4.46 9.72
C GLU A 67 4.86 5.34 9.07
N ALA A 68 4.34 4.95 7.90
CA ALA A 68 3.26 5.67 7.24
C ALA A 68 1.98 5.71 8.09
N ARG A 69 1.61 4.60 8.76
CA ARG A 69 0.47 4.58 9.69
C ARG A 69 0.70 5.48 10.89
N ARG A 70 1.91 5.45 11.49
CA ARG A 70 2.26 6.34 12.61
C ARG A 70 2.11 7.82 12.23
N GLN A 71 2.67 8.22 11.08
CA GLN A 71 2.60 9.60 10.59
C GLN A 71 1.17 10.02 10.24
N LEU A 72 0.39 9.12 9.63
CA LEU A 72 -1.01 9.37 9.34
C LEU A 72 -1.80 9.62 10.63
N ASP A 73 -1.56 8.82 11.66
CA ASP A 73 -2.19 8.98 12.97
C ASP A 73 -1.84 10.30 13.64
N GLU A 74 -0.58 10.73 13.56
CA GLU A 74 -0.12 12.03 14.09
C GLU A 74 -0.80 13.19 13.35
N TYR A 75 -0.84 13.12 12.02
CA TYR A 75 -1.48 14.12 11.18
C TYR A 75 -2.98 14.25 11.50
N LEU A 76 -3.71 13.13 11.58
CA LEU A 76 -5.15 13.13 11.90
C LEU A 76 -5.45 13.62 13.32
N LYS A 77 -4.47 13.53 14.23
CA LYS A 77 -4.56 14.07 15.60
C LYS A 77 -4.08 15.53 15.70
N GLY A 78 -3.66 16.15 14.59
CA GLY A 78 -3.11 17.51 14.58
C GLY A 78 -1.78 17.64 15.33
N LYS A 79 -1.02 16.55 15.45
CA LYS A 79 0.29 16.49 16.15
C LYS A 79 1.48 16.64 15.21
N ARG A 80 1.24 16.84 13.93
CA ARG A 80 2.21 16.98 12.85
C ARG A 80 1.68 17.95 11.80
#